data_AF-B8L7C6-F1
#
_entry.id   AF-B8L7C6-F1
#
_cell.length_a   1.000
_cell.length_b   1.000
_cell.length_c   1.000
_cell.angle_alpha   90.00
_cell.angle_beta   90.00
_cell.angle_gamma   90.00
#
_symmetry.space_group_name_H-M   'P 1'
#
loop_
_entity.id
_entity.type
_entity.pdbx_description
1 polymer ?
#
loop_
_entity_poly.entity_id
_entity_poly.type
_entity_poly.pdbx_seq_one_letter_code
_entity_poly.pdbx_strand_id
1 'polypeptide(L)'
;MRLLALFPALLLFAALPASADALRCGEYRSLDDGMALVFTSPSSGYRHNGIGEPEPLWVDRSAAQTRLVMLDDGVAEPIRISADGQRIEDSVTVVYTLRQSRACTAEPSAVAGSCRAAGSYCMVQLPTASPDQARRACDEGVGAGCSALLRLMREGSATAAADDAGPAVFERPPPCREHTAGHDRQACEAMTDDALATAMRRVDQRLAQEDEDTLDSPLPAAARDRLQQLCLQHRGGRFCVEVAAQQLIALQPALAVQALQVTCDGGRVSACERTAPLRELGADLRLVPLQRVPCGRYQADGGQFDRFDFGDGRQARLHEGAVQLQQNGETFVLRQLGNGDLLGMDIQTAYQRYRPVTSAGRCRPPRR
;
A
#
# COMPACT_ATOMS: atom_id res chain seq x y z
N MET A 1 48.46 65.31 -1.37
CA MET A 1 48.75 64.02 -0.72
C MET A 1 47.55 63.62 0.15
N ARG A 2 47.05 62.40 -0.07
CA ARG A 2 46.17 61.56 0.79
C ARG A 2 44.76 62.09 1.09
N LEU A 3 43.69 61.59 0.43
CA LEU A 3 42.94 60.34 0.67
C LEU A 3 42.50 60.13 2.12
N LEU A 4 41.18 60.22 2.35
CA LEU A 4 40.39 59.24 3.10
C LEU A 4 38.88 59.53 2.94
N ALA A 5 38.29 58.86 1.96
CA ALA A 5 36.87 58.56 1.91
C ALA A 5 36.59 57.39 2.87
N LEU A 6 35.45 57.39 3.56
CA LEU A 6 34.85 56.17 4.11
C LEU A 6 33.33 56.28 4.10
N PHE A 7 32.77 55.27 3.44
CA PHE A 7 31.40 55.07 2.98
C PHE A 7 30.42 54.75 4.11
N PRO A 8 29.10 54.97 3.91
CA PRO A 8 28.05 54.49 4.79
C PRO A 8 27.93 52.96 4.69
N ALA A 9 27.81 52.30 5.84
CA ALA A 9 27.54 50.88 5.91
C ALA A 9 26.11 50.57 5.39
N LEU A 10 26.01 50.10 4.15
CA LEU A 10 24.82 49.40 3.66
C LEU A 10 24.71 48.06 4.39
N LEU A 11 23.75 47.94 5.29
CA LEU A 11 23.25 46.67 5.81
C LEU A 11 22.53 45.93 4.67
N LEU A 12 23.27 45.09 3.95
CA LEU A 12 22.70 44.05 3.10
C LEU A 12 22.04 43.01 4.00
N PHE A 13 20.72 43.11 4.18
CA PHE A 13 19.89 41.96 4.52
C PHE A 13 20.03 40.95 3.38
N ALA A 14 20.99 40.03 3.50
CA ALA A 14 20.94 38.80 2.75
C ALA A 14 19.69 38.05 3.22
N ALA A 15 18.60 38.14 2.45
CA ALA A 15 17.49 37.22 2.58
C ALA A 15 18.07 35.82 2.32
N LEU A 16 18.27 35.07 3.41
CA LEU A 16 18.55 33.64 3.34
C LEU A 16 17.47 33.00 2.46
N PRO A 17 17.80 32.05 1.56
CA PRO A 17 16.77 31.31 0.86
C PRO A 17 15.91 30.61 1.90
N ALA A 18 14.62 30.98 1.93
CA ALA A 18 13.60 30.29 2.71
C ALA A 18 13.39 28.91 2.06
N SER A 19 14.26 27.99 2.40
CA SER A 19 14.25 26.61 1.91
C SER A 19 14.24 25.68 3.12
N ALA A 20 13.23 24.82 3.17
CA ALA A 20 12.96 23.71 4.12
C ALA A 20 11.97 23.94 5.28
N ASP A 21 11.80 25.15 5.82
CA ASP A 21 10.95 25.41 7.02
C ASP A 21 9.49 25.83 6.71
N ALA A 22 9.10 25.81 5.44
CA ALA A 22 7.82 26.39 5.02
C ALA A 22 6.61 25.48 5.25
N LEU A 23 6.74 24.15 5.22
CA LEU A 23 5.56 23.29 5.36
C LEU A 23 4.93 23.43 6.75
N ARG A 24 3.66 23.84 6.81
CA ARG A 24 2.92 23.98 8.06
C ARG A 24 2.16 22.69 8.35
N CYS A 25 2.17 22.23 9.59
CA CYS A 25 1.28 21.15 9.98
C CYS A 25 -0.17 21.64 9.97
N GLY A 26 -1.06 20.77 9.51
CA GLY A 26 -2.45 21.16 9.28
C GLY A 26 -3.10 20.38 8.16
N GLU A 27 -4.31 20.80 7.83
CA GLU A 27 -5.11 20.28 6.74
C GLU A 27 -5.09 21.26 5.57
N TYR A 28 -4.56 20.78 4.45
CA TYR A 28 -4.61 21.44 3.16
C TYR A 28 -5.72 20.80 2.34
N ARG A 29 -6.57 21.60 1.68
CA ARG A 29 -7.62 21.10 0.79
C ARG A 29 -7.41 21.54 -0.64
N SER A 30 -7.77 20.68 -1.58
CA SER A 30 -7.88 21.04 -2.98
C SER A 30 -8.96 22.10 -3.19
N LEU A 31 -8.91 22.82 -4.32
CA LEU A 31 -9.86 23.90 -4.63
C LEU A 31 -11.33 23.44 -4.71
N ASP A 32 -11.55 22.19 -5.10
CA ASP A 32 -12.86 21.54 -5.16
C ASP A 32 -13.26 20.86 -3.83
N ASP A 33 -12.43 20.99 -2.79
CA ASP A 33 -12.55 20.35 -1.47
C ASP A 33 -12.65 18.81 -1.50
N GLY A 34 -12.45 18.16 -2.66
CA GLY A 34 -12.52 16.72 -2.85
C GLY A 34 -11.30 15.96 -2.31
N MET A 35 -10.15 16.61 -2.24
CA MET A 35 -8.89 16.03 -1.77
C MET A 35 -8.37 16.83 -0.56
N ALA A 36 -7.70 16.15 0.36
CA ALA A 36 -6.99 16.79 1.47
C ALA A 36 -5.62 16.14 1.73
N LEU A 37 -4.66 16.97 2.10
CA LEU A 37 -3.37 16.55 2.64
C LEU A 37 -3.29 17.00 4.10
N VAL A 38 -3.06 16.08 5.01
CA VAL A 38 -3.07 16.35 6.45
C VAL A 38 -1.74 15.97 7.07
N PHE A 39 -0.94 16.97 7.43
CA PHE A 39 0.42 16.79 7.97
C PHE A 39 0.44 16.87 9.49
N THR A 40 0.84 15.79 10.17
CA THR A 40 0.91 15.67 11.65
C THR A 40 2.26 16.08 12.18
N SER A 41 3.30 15.92 11.38
CA SER A 41 4.67 16.37 11.60
C SER A 41 5.14 17.14 10.35
N PRO A 42 6.36 17.71 10.38
CA PRO A 42 6.93 18.35 9.21
C PRO A 42 7.19 17.40 8.04
N SER A 43 7.18 16.07 8.25
CA SER A 43 7.53 15.11 7.20
C SER A 43 6.55 13.96 7.03
N SER A 44 5.52 13.85 7.90
CA SER A 44 4.58 12.74 7.89
C SER A 44 3.14 13.24 7.94
N GLY A 45 2.24 12.49 7.30
CA GLY A 45 0.83 12.84 7.21
C GLY A 45 0.01 11.78 6.51
N TYR A 46 -1.15 12.18 6.01
CA TYR A 46 -2.00 11.33 5.17
C TYR A 46 -2.69 12.14 4.06
N ARG A 47 -2.98 11.48 2.93
CA ARG A 47 -3.81 12.00 1.84
C ARG A 47 -5.22 11.43 1.98
N HIS A 48 -6.23 12.28 1.88
CA HIS A 48 -7.62 11.89 1.76
C HIS A 48 -8.09 12.25 0.34
N ASN A 49 -8.68 11.31 -0.40
CA ASN A 49 -9.11 11.55 -1.78
C ASN A 49 -10.63 11.71 -1.97
N GLY A 50 -11.38 11.85 -0.87
CA GLY A 50 -12.82 12.14 -0.90
C GLY A 50 -13.71 10.91 -1.10
N ILE A 51 -13.16 9.85 -1.68
CA ILE A 51 -13.84 8.60 -2.05
C ILE A 51 -13.20 7.37 -1.41
N GLY A 52 -12.06 7.56 -0.76
CA GLY A 52 -11.25 6.50 -0.19
C GLY A 52 -10.48 6.98 1.03
N GLU A 53 -9.62 6.11 1.48
CA GLU A 53 -9.09 6.16 2.84
C GLU A 53 -7.91 7.12 3.01
N PRO A 54 -7.67 7.62 4.23
CA PRO A 54 -6.43 8.29 4.56
C PRO A 54 -5.23 7.39 4.22
N GLU A 55 -4.50 7.81 3.20
CA GLU A 55 -3.32 7.11 2.72
C GLU A 55 -2.07 7.71 3.38
N PRO A 56 -1.30 6.93 4.18
CA PRO A 56 -0.11 7.42 4.83
C PRO A 56 0.87 7.96 3.80
N LEU A 57 1.40 9.15 4.08
CA LEU A 57 2.37 9.79 3.23
C LEU A 57 3.56 10.33 4.01
N TRP A 58 4.62 10.57 3.25
CA TRP A 58 5.86 11.14 3.68
C TRP A 58 6.25 12.32 2.77
N VAL A 59 6.85 13.38 3.32
CA VAL A 59 7.47 14.47 2.55
C VAL A 59 8.98 14.23 2.35
N ASP A 60 9.35 13.75 1.16
CA ASP A 60 10.73 13.48 0.82
C ASP A 60 11.40 14.75 0.31
N ARG A 61 12.40 15.22 1.06
CA ARG A 61 13.22 16.38 0.72
C ARG A 61 14.61 16.00 0.23
N SER A 62 14.87 14.70 0.10
CA SER A 62 16.18 14.19 -0.31
C SER A 62 16.39 14.24 -1.83
N ALA A 63 15.29 14.36 -2.58
CA ALA A 63 15.25 14.59 -4.03
C ALA A 63 15.43 16.09 -4.36
N ALA A 64 15.84 16.39 -5.59
CA ALA A 64 16.07 17.76 -6.06
C ALA A 64 14.80 18.62 -5.99
N GLN A 65 13.65 18.05 -6.32
CA GLN A 65 12.33 18.59 -5.98
C GLN A 65 11.74 17.82 -4.80
N THR A 66 11.08 18.52 -3.86
CA THR A 66 10.35 17.87 -2.76
C THR A 66 9.25 16.98 -3.32
N ARG A 67 9.05 15.79 -2.74
CA ARG A 67 8.05 14.82 -3.21
C ARG A 67 7.14 14.36 -2.08
N LEU A 68 5.89 14.07 -2.40
CA LEU A 68 4.99 13.29 -1.54
C LEU A 68 5.18 11.82 -1.88
N VAL A 69 5.59 11.05 -0.89
CA VAL A 69 5.77 9.61 -1.00
C VAL A 69 4.61 8.93 -0.29
N MET A 70 3.72 8.34 -1.08
CA MET A 70 2.61 7.53 -0.62
C MET A 70 3.17 6.16 -0.18
N LEU A 71 3.01 5.85 1.11
CA LEU A 71 3.77 4.76 1.74
C LEU A 71 3.16 3.38 1.48
N ASP A 72 1.85 3.32 1.21
CA ASP A 72 1.13 2.06 1.02
C ASP A 72 1.29 1.52 -0.41
N ASP A 73 1.21 2.38 -1.43
CA ASP A 73 1.31 2.02 -2.84
C ASP A 73 2.72 2.21 -3.43
N GLY A 74 3.58 2.95 -2.73
CA GLY A 74 4.96 3.22 -3.13
C GLY A 74 5.09 4.28 -4.23
N VAL A 75 4.11 5.18 -4.35
CA VAL A 75 4.13 6.26 -5.35
C VAL A 75 4.86 7.50 -4.79
N ALA A 76 5.71 8.15 -5.60
CA ALA A 76 6.45 9.36 -5.21
C ALA A 76 6.22 10.54 -6.18
N GLU A 77 5.33 11.46 -5.81
CA GLU A 77 4.89 12.57 -6.65
C GLU A 77 5.65 13.87 -6.35
N PRO A 78 6.20 14.58 -7.36
CA PRO A 78 6.86 15.85 -7.12
C PRO A 78 5.84 16.93 -6.76
N ILE A 79 6.19 17.75 -5.77
CA ILE A 79 5.38 18.88 -5.29
C ILE A 79 6.19 20.17 -5.22
N ARG A 80 5.48 21.30 -5.20
CA ARG A 80 6.02 22.62 -4.87
C ARG A 80 5.29 23.17 -3.67
N ILE A 81 6.04 23.66 -2.69
CA ILE A 81 5.50 24.28 -1.47
C ILE A 81 5.78 25.78 -1.57
N SER A 82 4.75 26.61 -1.36
CA SER A 82 4.92 28.06 -1.34
C SER A 82 5.81 28.50 -0.18
N ALA A 83 6.48 29.65 -0.33
CA ALA A 83 7.41 30.17 0.66
C ALA A 83 6.76 30.44 2.04
N ASP A 84 5.46 30.77 2.07
CA ASP A 84 4.69 31.00 3.29
C ASP A 84 4.12 29.70 3.91
N GLY A 85 4.26 28.58 3.20
CA GLY A 85 3.78 27.28 3.63
C GLY A 85 2.31 27.02 3.42
N GLN A 86 1.56 27.95 2.84
CA GLN A 86 0.10 27.86 2.79
C GLN A 86 -0.41 27.13 1.55
N ARG A 87 0.43 26.91 0.54
CA ARG A 87 0.04 26.31 -0.73
C ARG A 87 0.98 25.18 -1.12
N ILE A 88 0.40 24.09 -1.60
CA ILE A 88 1.11 22.95 -2.17
C ILE A 88 0.55 22.74 -3.58
N GLU A 89 1.43 22.60 -4.56
CA GLU A 89 1.07 22.29 -5.95
C GLU A 89 1.70 20.96 -6.32
N ASP A 90 0.90 20.00 -6.78
CA ASP A 90 1.42 18.75 -7.33
C ASP A 90 1.75 18.85 -8.83
N SER A 91 2.34 17.79 -9.37
CA SER A 91 2.75 17.71 -10.77
C SER A 91 1.59 17.66 -11.77
N VAL A 92 0.36 17.40 -11.30
CA VAL A 92 -0.87 17.25 -12.11
C VAL A 92 -1.77 18.49 -11.99
N THR A 93 -1.26 19.59 -11.44
CA THR A 93 -1.93 20.90 -11.28
C THR A 93 -2.97 20.96 -10.17
N VAL A 94 -3.04 19.97 -9.27
CA VAL A 94 -3.88 20.11 -8.07
C VAL A 94 -3.20 21.07 -7.11
N VAL A 95 -3.96 22.09 -6.73
CA VAL A 95 -3.55 23.11 -5.80
C VAL A 95 -4.23 22.87 -4.48
N TYR A 96 -3.44 22.64 -3.44
CA TYR A 96 -3.91 22.53 -2.07
C TYR A 96 -3.62 23.81 -1.31
N THR A 97 -4.59 24.30 -0.54
CA THR A 97 -4.44 25.48 0.32
C THR A 97 -4.70 25.10 1.77
N LEU A 98 -3.87 25.60 2.69
CA LEU A 98 -4.01 25.37 4.12
C LEU A 98 -5.34 25.94 4.62
N ARG A 99 -6.22 25.07 5.10
CA ARG A 99 -7.53 25.44 5.67
C ARG A 99 -7.48 25.51 7.18
N GLN A 100 -6.75 24.59 7.81
CA GLN A 100 -6.61 24.53 9.26
C GLN A 100 -5.16 24.28 9.62
N SER A 101 -4.55 25.20 10.38
CA SER A 101 -3.20 25.02 10.90
C SER A 101 -3.22 24.30 12.25
N ARG A 102 -2.12 23.61 12.57
CA ARG A 102 -1.89 23.02 13.89
C ARG A 102 -0.41 23.03 14.26
N ALA A 103 -0.13 22.79 15.53
CA ALA A 103 1.23 22.53 15.99
C ALA A 103 1.73 21.20 15.42
N CYS A 104 2.96 21.19 14.93
CA CYS A 104 3.62 19.96 14.47
C CYS A 104 4.00 19.08 15.66
N THR A 105 3.82 17.77 15.50
CA THR A 105 4.40 16.79 16.42
C THR A 105 5.88 16.64 16.11
N ALA A 106 6.70 16.47 17.16
CA ALA A 106 8.12 16.14 16.99
C ALA A 106 8.27 14.76 16.32
N GLU A 107 9.22 14.66 15.40
CA GLU A 107 9.49 13.42 14.68
C GLU A 107 10.96 13.01 14.88
N PRO A 108 11.26 11.71 15.04
CA PRO A 108 12.64 11.24 15.11
C PRO A 108 13.41 11.61 13.83
N SER A 109 14.69 11.93 13.97
CA SER A 109 15.55 12.15 12.82
C SER A 109 15.67 10.86 11.99
N ALA A 110 15.61 11.00 10.67
CA ALA A 110 15.80 9.88 9.77
C ALA A 110 17.24 9.34 9.87
N VAL A 111 17.36 8.02 9.97
CA VAL A 111 18.66 7.33 10.02
C VAL A 111 19.26 7.31 8.61
N ALA A 112 20.54 7.61 8.43
CA ALA A 112 21.17 7.57 7.11
C ALA A 112 21.01 6.17 6.47
N GLY A 113 20.67 6.13 5.17
CA GLY A 113 20.43 4.88 4.44
C GLY A 113 19.08 4.21 4.72
N SER A 114 18.20 4.82 5.52
CA SER A 114 16.81 4.37 5.69
C SER A 114 15.92 4.80 4.52
N CYS A 115 14.76 4.16 4.35
CA CYS A 115 13.71 4.69 3.46
C CYS A 115 13.28 6.08 3.92
N ARG A 116 13.25 6.28 5.24
CA ARG A 116 12.99 7.57 5.87
C ARG A 116 13.93 8.69 5.41
N ALA A 117 15.20 8.39 5.15
CA ALA A 117 16.19 9.37 4.71
C ALA A 117 16.21 9.59 3.20
N ALA A 118 15.62 8.67 2.42
CA ALA A 118 15.68 8.67 0.96
C ALA A 118 14.38 8.10 0.35
N GLY A 119 13.23 8.71 0.67
CA GLY A 119 11.91 8.14 0.41
C GLY A 119 11.66 7.75 -1.05
N SER A 120 11.91 8.67 -1.99
CA SER A 120 11.70 8.43 -3.42
C SER A 120 12.64 7.35 -3.97
N TYR A 121 13.89 7.34 -3.51
CA TYR A 121 14.87 6.33 -3.93
C TYR A 121 14.57 4.97 -3.32
N CYS A 122 14.00 4.93 -2.11
CA CYS A 122 13.46 3.71 -1.55
C CYS A 122 12.36 3.14 -2.45
N MET A 123 11.39 3.95 -2.89
CA MET A 123 10.35 3.48 -3.81
C MET A 123 10.90 2.99 -5.16
N VAL A 124 11.94 3.63 -5.69
CA VAL A 124 12.64 3.18 -6.89
C VAL A 124 13.30 1.80 -6.70
N GLN A 125 13.87 1.56 -5.53
CA GLN A 125 14.66 0.36 -5.24
C GLN A 125 13.81 -0.83 -4.77
N LEU A 126 12.69 -0.60 -4.08
CA LEU A 126 11.78 -1.64 -3.57
C LEU A 126 11.37 -2.71 -4.59
N PRO A 127 11.06 -2.37 -5.85
CA PRO A 127 10.80 -3.33 -6.91
C PRO A 127 11.88 -4.41 -7.05
N THR A 128 13.15 -4.10 -6.81
CA THR A 128 14.27 -5.04 -6.94
C THR A 128 15.04 -5.20 -5.64
N ALA A 129 14.41 -4.86 -4.51
CA ALA A 129 15.04 -4.90 -3.20
C ALA A 129 15.39 -6.32 -2.81
N SER A 130 16.52 -6.46 -2.09
CA SER A 130 16.84 -7.70 -1.38
C SER A 130 15.84 -7.96 -0.24
N PRO A 131 15.77 -9.20 0.29
CA PRO A 131 14.97 -9.50 1.47
C PRO A 131 15.23 -8.57 2.66
N ASP A 132 16.49 -8.21 2.91
CA ASP A 132 16.85 -7.34 4.02
C ASP A 132 16.46 -5.88 3.78
N GLN A 133 16.54 -5.39 2.53
CA GLN A 133 16.04 -4.07 2.17
C GLN A 133 14.52 -3.99 2.33
N ALA A 134 13.78 -4.98 1.82
CA ALA A 134 12.33 -5.04 1.96
C ALA A 134 11.91 -5.14 3.44
N ARG A 135 12.61 -5.96 4.24
CA ARG A 135 12.39 -6.07 5.69
C ARG A 135 12.65 -4.75 6.40
N ARG A 136 13.77 -4.08 6.15
CA ARG A 136 14.06 -2.78 6.74
C ARG A 136 12.97 -1.77 6.41
N ALA A 137 12.60 -1.64 5.14
CA ALA A 137 11.55 -0.72 4.72
C ALA A 137 10.22 -1.02 5.45
N CYS A 138 9.87 -2.29 5.58
CA CYS A 138 8.69 -2.71 6.33
C CYS A 138 8.79 -2.34 7.82
N ASP A 139 9.90 -2.65 8.47
CA ASP A 139 10.14 -2.33 9.89
C ASP A 139 10.14 -0.80 10.15
N GLU A 140 10.44 0.02 9.13
CA GLU A 140 10.32 1.49 9.17
C GLU A 140 8.89 2.02 8.98
N GLY A 141 7.93 1.12 8.71
CA GLY A 141 6.52 1.43 8.46
C GLY A 141 6.19 1.82 7.03
N VAL A 142 7.02 1.43 6.06
CA VAL A 142 6.72 1.61 4.63
C VAL A 142 5.87 0.44 4.16
N GLY A 143 4.58 0.68 3.88
CA GLY A 143 3.63 -0.33 3.42
C GLY A 143 4.10 -1.08 2.17
N ALA A 144 4.59 -0.35 1.15
CA ALA A 144 5.17 -0.92 -0.05
C ALA A 144 6.40 -1.82 0.23
N GLY A 145 7.15 -1.53 1.30
CA GLY A 145 8.25 -2.38 1.79
C GLY A 145 7.74 -3.70 2.36
N CYS A 146 6.65 -3.66 3.12
CA CYS A 146 5.99 -4.87 3.63
C CYS A 146 5.40 -5.74 2.51
N SER A 147 4.77 -5.12 1.51
CA SER A 147 4.30 -5.83 0.32
C SER A 147 5.45 -6.45 -0.48
N ALA A 148 6.58 -5.74 -0.63
CA ALA A 148 7.79 -6.30 -1.24
C ALA A 148 8.35 -7.50 -0.46
N LEU A 149 8.33 -7.45 0.88
CA LEU A 149 8.75 -8.55 1.74
C LEU A 149 7.84 -9.78 1.57
N LEU A 150 6.52 -9.58 1.59
CA LEU A 150 5.53 -10.62 1.34
C LEU A 150 5.78 -11.31 -0.02
N ARG A 151 6.00 -10.52 -1.07
CA ARG A 151 6.32 -11.04 -2.41
C ARG A 151 7.57 -11.93 -2.38
N LEU A 152 8.66 -11.45 -1.79
CA LEU A 152 9.91 -12.23 -1.68
C LEU A 152 9.74 -13.52 -0.88
N MET A 153 8.83 -13.53 0.13
CA MET A 153 8.48 -14.76 0.85
C MET A 153 7.75 -15.76 -0.04
N ARG A 154 6.85 -15.31 -0.92
CA ARG A 154 6.14 -16.17 -1.89
C ARG A 154 7.09 -16.75 -2.93
N GLU A 155 8.06 -15.96 -3.38
CA GLU A 155 9.12 -16.39 -4.32
C GLU A 155 10.15 -17.34 -3.67
N GLY A 156 9.99 -17.73 -2.40
CA GLY A 156 10.94 -18.56 -1.66
C GLY A 156 12.28 -17.88 -1.37
N SER A 157 12.40 -16.58 -1.66
CA SER A 157 13.63 -15.81 -1.58
C SER A 157 13.85 -15.14 -0.22
N ALA A 158 12.84 -15.15 0.67
CA ALA A 158 12.92 -14.58 2.01
C ALA A 158 12.82 -15.60 3.17
N THR A 159 12.86 -16.92 2.87
CA THR A 159 12.90 -17.95 3.90
C THR A 159 14.32 -18.13 4.42
N ALA A 160 14.55 -17.67 5.65
CA ALA A 160 15.82 -17.60 6.40
C ALA A 160 16.68 -16.36 6.08
N ALA A 161 16.49 -15.32 6.89
CA ALA A 161 17.57 -14.37 7.13
C ALA A 161 18.68 -15.11 7.88
N ALA A 162 19.86 -15.22 7.26
CA ALA A 162 21.12 -15.48 7.95
C ALA A 162 22.26 -14.82 7.17
N ASP A 163 22.66 -13.66 7.69
CA ASP A 163 24.06 -13.25 7.92
C ASP A 163 25.02 -12.89 6.78
N ASP A 164 24.58 -12.70 5.53
CA ASP A 164 25.54 -12.19 4.51
C ASP A 164 24.95 -11.24 3.46
N ALA A 165 24.20 -10.22 3.90
CA ALA A 165 23.94 -9.06 3.08
C ALA A 165 24.66 -7.85 3.67
N GLY A 166 25.41 -7.14 2.81
CA GLY A 166 25.90 -5.79 3.12
C GLY A 166 24.75 -4.89 3.61
N PRO A 167 25.05 -3.71 4.19
CA PRO A 167 24.05 -2.93 4.88
C PRO A 167 22.86 -2.67 3.94
N ALA A 168 21.66 -3.07 4.37
CA ALA A 168 20.42 -2.91 3.61
C ALA A 168 20.04 -1.43 3.53
N VAL A 169 20.79 -0.66 2.73
CA VAL A 169 20.66 0.79 2.65
C VAL A 169 19.93 1.20 1.38
N PHE A 170 19.19 2.28 1.50
CA PHE A 170 18.59 3.02 0.41
C PHE A 170 19.42 4.27 0.18
N GLU A 171 20.35 4.20 -0.77
CA GLU A 171 21.23 5.32 -1.07
C GLU A 171 20.71 6.19 -2.21
N ARG A 172 20.92 7.50 -2.04
CA ARG A 172 20.81 8.46 -3.14
C ARG A 172 21.93 8.23 -4.15
N PRO A 173 21.65 8.28 -5.46
CA PRO A 173 22.72 8.25 -6.45
C PRO A 173 23.62 9.50 -6.34
N PRO A 174 24.89 9.45 -6.77
CA PRO A 174 25.84 10.54 -6.57
C PRO A 174 25.37 11.94 -7.05
N PRO A 175 24.70 12.09 -8.22
CA PRO A 175 24.15 13.39 -8.64
C PRO A 175 23.18 14.03 -7.65
N CYS A 176 22.54 13.21 -6.82
CA CYS A 176 21.53 13.62 -5.85
C CYS A 176 22.07 13.82 -4.43
N ARG A 177 23.38 13.64 -4.22
CA ARG A 177 24.02 13.88 -2.92
C ARG A 177 24.46 15.33 -2.83
N GLU A 178 23.64 16.14 -2.18
CA GLU A 178 23.97 17.52 -1.86
C GLU A 178 25.33 17.63 -1.15
N HIS A 179 26.02 18.76 -1.35
CA HIS A 179 27.34 19.03 -0.78
C HIS A 179 28.46 18.07 -1.21
N THR A 180 28.27 17.29 -2.28
CA THR A 180 29.33 16.50 -2.90
C THR A 180 29.75 17.09 -4.24
N ALA A 181 30.99 16.84 -4.66
CA ALA A 181 31.53 17.35 -5.94
C ALA A 181 30.78 16.81 -7.18
N GLY A 182 30.01 15.74 -7.02
CA GLY A 182 29.20 15.15 -8.09
C GLY A 182 27.75 15.63 -8.14
N HIS A 183 27.35 16.59 -7.28
CA HIS A 183 25.96 17.05 -7.24
C HIS A 183 25.55 17.78 -8.52
N ASP A 184 24.49 17.30 -9.17
CA ASP A 184 23.84 17.94 -10.31
C ASP A 184 22.32 17.85 -10.11
N ARG A 185 21.70 19.00 -9.85
CA ARG A 185 20.27 19.09 -9.57
C ARG A 185 19.39 18.67 -10.75
N GLN A 186 19.76 19.06 -11.97
CA GLN A 186 18.94 18.76 -13.14
C GLN A 186 19.08 17.30 -13.55
N ALA A 187 20.31 16.76 -13.52
CA ALA A 187 20.54 15.34 -13.76
C ALA A 187 19.87 14.47 -12.68
N CYS A 188 19.89 14.94 -11.42
CA CYS A 188 19.23 14.24 -10.32
C CYS A 188 17.71 14.11 -10.55
N GLU A 189 17.03 15.19 -10.91
CA GLU A 189 15.58 15.18 -11.12
C GLU A 189 15.19 14.26 -12.29
N ALA A 190 15.83 14.43 -13.44
CA ALA A 190 15.54 13.61 -14.63
C ALA A 190 15.75 12.11 -14.37
N MET A 191 16.85 11.76 -13.70
CA MET A 191 17.13 10.38 -13.32
C MET A 191 16.11 9.83 -12.33
N THR A 192 15.63 10.65 -11.38
CA THR A 192 14.66 10.20 -10.37
C THR A 192 13.30 9.93 -11.01
N ASP A 193 12.83 10.79 -11.90
CA ASP A 193 11.57 10.61 -12.63
C ASP A 193 11.61 9.37 -13.54
N ASP A 194 12.68 9.20 -14.32
CA ASP A 194 12.85 8.03 -15.19
C ASP A 194 12.92 6.72 -14.39
N ALA A 195 13.62 6.75 -13.25
CA ALA A 195 13.76 5.60 -12.37
C ALA A 195 12.43 5.23 -11.70
N LEU A 196 11.65 6.21 -11.26
CA LEU A 196 10.32 5.97 -10.68
C LEU A 196 9.34 5.42 -11.71
N ALA A 197 9.32 5.98 -12.92
CA ALA A 197 8.50 5.46 -14.02
C ALA A 197 8.90 4.02 -14.39
N THR A 198 10.20 3.71 -14.36
CA THR A 198 10.71 2.36 -14.58
C THR A 198 10.32 1.39 -13.46
N ALA A 199 10.41 1.85 -12.21
CA ALA A 199 9.98 1.10 -11.04
C ALA A 199 8.49 0.72 -11.13
N MET A 200 7.63 1.68 -11.45
CA MET A 200 6.18 1.43 -11.63
C MET A 200 5.91 0.42 -12.74
N ARG A 201 6.55 0.56 -13.92
CA ARG A 201 6.40 -0.43 -15.01
C ARG A 201 6.80 -1.84 -14.58
N ARG A 202 7.81 -2.01 -13.72
CA ARG A 202 8.20 -3.32 -13.18
C ARG A 202 7.19 -3.88 -12.18
N VAL A 203 6.49 -3.02 -11.44
CA VAL A 203 5.37 -3.44 -10.60
C VAL A 203 4.24 -3.93 -11.49
N ASP A 204 3.81 -3.14 -12.48
CA ASP A 204 2.73 -3.51 -13.41
C ASP A 204 3.02 -4.80 -14.19
N GLN A 205 4.24 -4.92 -14.74
CA GLN A 205 4.67 -6.13 -15.45
C GLN A 205 4.61 -7.37 -14.58
N ARG A 206 4.92 -7.24 -13.28
CA ARG A 206 4.85 -8.37 -12.35
C ARG A 206 3.43 -8.69 -11.95
N LEU A 207 2.62 -7.69 -11.63
CA LEU A 207 1.18 -7.91 -11.40
C LEU A 207 0.52 -8.61 -12.59
N ALA A 208 0.99 -8.35 -13.82
CA ALA A 208 0.53 -9.04 -15.02
C ALA A 208 1.14 -10.45 -15.23
N GLN A 209 2.27 -10.76 -14.60
CA GLN A 209 2.98 -12.05 -14.69
C GLN A 209 2.76 -12.95 -13.46
N GLU A 210 2.17 -12.44 -12.39
CA GLU A 210 1.85 -13.19 -11.19
C GLU A 210 0.93 -14.35 -11.59
N ASP A 211 1.47 -15.56 -11.53
CA ASP A 211 0.75 -16.79 -11.80
C ASP A 211 -0.31 -16.97 -10.69
N GLU A 212 -1.59 -17.03 -11.09
CA GLU A 212 -2.73 -17.22 -10.17
C GLU A 212 -2.47 -18.42 -9.24
N ASP A 213 -1.83 -19.48 -9.74
CA ASP A 213 -1.52 -20.70 -8.96
C ASP A 213 -0.53 -20.46 -7.79
N THR A 214 0.35 -19.44 -7.88
CA THR A 214 1.32 -19.12 -6.80
C THR A 214 0.71 -18.20 -5.73
N LEU A 215 -0.33 -17.44 -6.09
CA LEU A 215 -1.05 -16.55 -5.18
C LEU A 215 -2.00 -17.32 -4.25
N ASP A 216 -2.46 -18.49 -4.69
CA ASP A 216 -3.47 -19.31 -4.02
C ASP A 216 -2.92 -20.36 -3.03
N SER A 217 -1.60 -20.51 -2.94
CA SER A 217 -0.96 -21.36 -1.93
C SER A 217 -0.61 -20.58 -0.66
N PRO A 218 -0.94 -21.09 0.54
CA PRO A 218 -0.64 -20.39 1.77
C PRO A 218 0.86 -20.45 2.08
N LEU A 219 1.46 -19.31 2.41
CA LEU A 219 2.82 -19.25 2.96
C LEU A 219 2.96 -20.14 4.21
N PRO A 220 4.18 -20.61 4.57
CA PRO A 220 4.41 -21.33 5.82
C PRO A 220 3.90 -20.55 7.04
N ALA A 221 3.38 -21.25 8.05
CA ALA A 221 2.73 -20.63 9.21
C ALA A 221 3.60 -19.57 9.90
N ALA A 222 4.89 -19.85 10.13
CA ALA A 222 5.81 -18.90 10.74
C ALA A 222 5.97 -17.60 9.93
N ALA A 223 5.95 -17.68 8.60
CA ALA A 223 6.00 -16.51 7.73
C ALA A 223 4.71 -15.69 7.83
N ARG A 224 3.55 -16.36 7.81
CA ARG A 224 2.24 -15.71 7.99
C ARG A 224 2.11 -15.04 9.35
N ASP A 225 2.57 -15.68 10.42
CA ASP A 225 2.55 -15.09 11.77
C ASP A 225 3.41 -13.84 11.86
N ARG A 226 4.59 -13.84 11.22
CA ARG A 226 5.44 -12.65 11.16
C ARG A 226 4.76 -11.51 10.39
N LEU A 227 4.13 -11.81 9.27
CA LEU A 227 3.40 -10.83 8.46
C LEU A 227 2.18 -10.28 9.21
N GLN A 228 1.47 -11.13 9.97
CA GLN A 228 0.40 -10.72 10.86
C GLN A 228 0.90 -9.69 11.87
N GLN A 229 1.99 -9.96 12.57
CA GLN A 229 2.58 -9.03 13.55
C GLN A 229 2.92 -7.68 12.92
N LEU A 230 3.57 -7.68 11.74
CA LEU A 230 3.92 -6.46 11.02
C LEU A 230 2.67 -5.66 10.62
N CYS A 231 1.60 -6.34 10.17
CA CYS A 231 0.35 -5.67 9.83
C CYS A 231 -0.28 -5.00 11.06
N LEU A 232 -0.34 -5.69 12.20
CA LEU A 232 -0.91 -5.12 13.43
C LEU A 232 -0.06 -3.94 13.95
N GLN A 233 1.25 -3.99 13.75
CA GLN A 233 2.19 -2.94 14.16
C GLN A 233 2.07 -1.68 13.30
N HIS A 234 2.12 -1.83 11.98
CA HIS A 234 2.21 -0.69 11.05
C HIS A 234 0.85 -0.22 10.53
N ARG A 235 -0.16 -1.10 10.54
CA ARG A 235 -1.53 -0.81 10.11
C ARG A 235 -1.64 -0.29 8.67
N GLY A 236 -0.67 -0.63 7.81
CA GLY A 236 -0.64 -0.25 6.39
C GLY A 236 -1.79 -0.92 5.65
N GLY A 237 -2.60 -0.14 4.92
CA GLY A 237 -3.90 -0.58 4.44
C GLY A 237 -3.80 -1.69 3.39
N ARG A 238 -2.99 -1.46 2.35
CA ARG A 238 -2.77 -2.44 1.28
C ARG A 238 -2.13 -3.72 1.82
N PHE A 239 -1.04 -3.57 2.57
CA PHE A 239 -0.31 -4.69 3.13
C PHE A 239 -1.19 -5.57 4.04
N CYS A 240 -1.99 -4.98 4.93
CA CYS A 240 -2.88 -5.74 5.80
C CYS A 240 -3.97 -6.51 5.05
N VAL A 241 -4.44 -6.01 3.90
CA VAL A 241 -5.35 -6.75 3.01
C VAL A 241 -4.64 -7.97 2.41
N GLU A 242 -3.39 -7.82 1.97
CA GLU A 242 -2.59 -8.93 1.44
C GLU A 242 -2.30 -10.00 2.53
N VAL A 243 -2.05 -9.58 3.76
CA VAL A 243 -1.93 -10.48 4.92
C VAL A 243 -3.25 -11.21 5.18
N ALA A 244 -4.38 -10.51 5.18
CA ALA A 244 -5.68 -11.12 5.38
C ALA A 244 -5.98 -12.19 4.32
N ALA A 245 -5.65 -11.94 3.05
CA ALA A 245 -5.75 -12.92 1.98
C ALA A 245 -4.93 -14.18 2.29
N GLN A 246 -3.68 -14.04 2.76
CA GLN A 246 -2.86 -15.20 3.15
C GLN A 246 -3.46 -16.00 4.32
N GLN A 247 -4.07 -15.33 5.30
CA GLN A 247 -4.74 -16.02 6.40
C GLN A 247 -6.01 -16.74 5.93
N LEU A 248 -6.76 -16.14 5.01
CA LEU A 248 -7.95 -16.73 4.40
C LEU A 248 -7.62 -17.97 3.56
N ILE A 249 -6.57 -17.90 2.73
CA ILE A 249 -6.06 -19.04 1.95
C ILE A 249 -5.66 -20.18 2.89
N ALA A 250 -5.04 -19.85 4.02
CA ALA A 250 -4.64 -20.79 5.05
C ALA A 250 -5.78 -21.31 5.95
N LEU A 251 -7.04 -20.98 5.66
CA LEU A 251 -8.21 -21.34 6.48
C LEU A 251 -8.13 -20.82 7.93
N GLN A 252 -7.50 -19.66 8.13
CA GLN A 252 -7.37 -18.95 9.41
C GLN A 252 -8.20 -17.65 9.42
N PRO A 253 -9.53 -17.70 9.27
CA PRO A 253 -10.33 -16.50 9.00
C PRO A 253 -10.39 -15.53 10.18
N ALA A 254 -10.19 -15.98 11.43
CA ALA A 254 -10.10 -15.08 12.58
C ALA A 254 -8.90 -14.13 12.50
N LEU A 255 -7.74 -14.62 12.02
CA LEU A 255 -6.56 -13.79 11.81
C LEU A 255 -6.74 -12.83 10.63
N ALA A 256 -7.46 -13.27 9.59
CA ALA A 256 -7.83 -12.40 8.47
C ALA A 256 -8.70 -11.24 8.92
N VAL A 257 -9.75 -11.51 9.70
CA VAL A 257 -10.61 -10.45 10.28
C VAL A 257 -9.79 -9.50 11.13
N GLN A 258 -8.84 -10.00 11.93
CA GLN A 258 -7.97 -9.14 12.74
C GLN A 258 -7.09 -8.22 11.87
N ALA A 259 -6.50 -8.74 10.79
CA ALA A 259 -5.68 -7.95 9.86
C ALA A 259 -6.51 -6.90 9.10
N LEU A 260 -7.73 -7.22 8.70
CA LEU A 260 -8.62 -6.25 8.08
C LEU A 260 -9.12 -5.20 9.09
N GLN A 261 -9.44 -5.60 10.32
CA GLN A 261 -9.99 -4.72 11.35
C GLN A 261 -9.03 -3.59 11.73
N VAL A 262 -7.71 -3.83 11.77
CA VAL A 262 -6.76 -2.75 12.10
C VAL A 262 -6.74 -1.64 11.06
N THR A 263 -7.10 -1.96 9.81
CA THR A 263 -7.25 -0.94 8.78
C THR A 263 -8.52 -0.13 9.02
N CYS A 264 -9.65 -0.78 9.34
CA CYS A 264 -10.88 -0.12 9.77
C CYS A 264 -10.67 0.80 10.99
N ASP A 265 -10.01 0.31 12.04
CA ASP A 265 -9.70 1.07 13.25
C ASP A 265 -8.78 2.26 12.98
N GLY A 266 -8.00 2.22 11.89
CA GLY A 266 -7.20 3.33 11.37
C GLY A 266 -8.04 4.45 10.73
N GLY A 267 -9.37 4.37 10.82
CA GLY A 267 -10.30 5.33 10.22
C GLY A 267 -10.66 4.97 8.78
N ARG A 268 -10.41 3.72 8.35
CA ARG A 268 -10.67 3.30 6.97
C ARG A 268 -12.10 2.79 6.78
N VAL A 269 -13.03 3.65 6.37
CA VAL A 269 -14.48 3.37 6.26
C VAL A 269 -14.79 2.20 5.31
N SER A 270 -14.27 2.23 4.09
CA SER A 270 -14.37 1.14 3.12
C SER A 270 -13.77 -0.16 3.64
N ALA A 271 -12.73 -0.10 4.49
CA ALA A 271 -12.21 -1.31 5.14
C ALA A 271 -13.16 -1.83 6.22
N CYS A 272 -13.84 -0.95 6.95
CA CYS A 272 -14.89 -1.34 7.88
C CYS A 272 -16.05 -2.02 7.15
N GLU A 273 -16.51 -1.44 6.05
CA GLU A 273 -17.57 -1.99 5.21
C GLU A 273 -17.19 -3.37 4.65
N ARG A 274 -15.95 -3.52 4.15
CA ARG A 274 -15.43 -4.82 3.67
C ARG A 274 -15.30 -5.87 4.78
N THR A 275 -14.99 -5.45 6.01
CA THR A 275 -14.79 -6.39 7.13
C THR A 275 -16.10 -6.78 7.81
N ALA A 276 -17.14 -5.95 7.70
CA ALA A 276 -18.44 -6.18 8.32
C ALA A 276 -19.05 -7.55 7.97
N PRO A 277 -19.13 -7.99 6.70
CA PRO A 277 -19.66 -9.32 6.35
C PRO A 277 -18.93 -10.47 7.06
N LEU A 278 -17.60 -10.40 7.16
CA LEU A 278 -16.81 -11.42 7.84
C LEU A 278 -17.07 -11.42 9.36
N ARG A 279 -17.25 -10.24 9.96
CA ARG A 279 -17.56 -10.12 11.38
C ARG A 279 -18.96 -10.60 11.73
N GLU A 280 -19.94 -10.30 10.89
CA GLU A 280 -21.34 -10.69 11.07
C GLU A 280 -21.52 -12.21 11.08
N LEU A 281 -20.66 -12.94 10.35
CA LEU A 281 -20.62 -14.39 10.38
C LEU A 281 -20.27 -14.95 11.78
N GLY A 282 -19.46 -14.25 12.58
CA GLY A 282 -19.11 -14.68 13.93
C GLY A 282 -18.63 -16.14 13.99
N ALA A 283 -19.32 -16.98 14.76
CA ALA A 283 -19.00 -18.41 14.88
C ALA A 283 -19.23 -19.22 13.59
N ASP A 284 -20.04 -18.72 12.66
CA ASP A 284 -20.27 -19.34 11.34
C ASP A 284 -19.08 -19.12 10.40
N LEU A 285 -18.14 -18.22 10.72
CA LEU A 285 -16.91 -18.00 9.97
C LEU A 285 -15.92 -19.15 10.20
N ARG A 286 -16.28 -20.32 9.69
CA ARG A 286 -15.47 -21.54 9.70
C ARG A 286 -15.30 -22.02 8.28
N LEU A 287 -14.12 -21.77 7.71
CA LEU A 287 -13.80 -22.22 6.36
C LEU A 287 -13.51 -23.73 6.36
N VAL A 288 -14.03 -24.41 5.36
CA VAL A 288 -13.78 -25.83 5.11
C VAL A 288 -13.34 -26.04 3.65
N PRO A 289 -12.40 -26.96 3.39
CA PRO A 289 -11.95 -27.23 2.02
C PRO A 289 -13.05 -27.93 1.22
N LEU A 290 -13.37 -27.37 0.05
CA LEU A 290 -14.27 -28.00 -0.91
C LEU A 290 -13.65 -29.28 -1.47
N GLN A 291 -14.44 -30.35 -1.49
CA GLN A 291 -14.05 -31.65 -2.07
C GLN A 291 -14.58 -31.84 -3.51
N ARG A 292 -15.55 -31.02 -3.91
CA ARG A 292 -16.14 -30.98 -5.26
C ARG A 292 -16.61 -29.57 -5.58
N VAL A 293 -16.63 -29.22 -6.86
CA VAL A 293 -17.20 -27.96 -7.34
C VAL A 293 -18.65 -27.86 -6.85
N PRO A 294 -19.05 -26.74 -6.20
CA PRO A 294 -20.43 -26.48 -5.82
C PRO A 294 -21.35 -26.49 -7.03
N CYS A 295 -22.65 -26.64 -6.77
CA CYS A 295 -23.61 -26.89 -7.82
C CYS A 295 -24.83 -25.99 -7.63
N GLY A 296 -25.44 -25.55 -8.73
CA GLY A 296 -26.58 -24.65 -8.70
C GLY A 296 -26.19 -23.19 -8.49
N ARG A 297 -27.16 -22.40 -8.01
CA ARG A 297 -27.04 -20.95 -7.89
C ARG A 297 -26.86 -20.53 -6.43
N TYR A 298 -25.93 -19.61 -6.22
CA TYR A 298 -25.67 -18.98 -4.93
C TYR A 298 -25.88 -17.47 -5.04
N GLN A 299 -26.43 -16.88 -3.99
CA GLN A 299 -26.79 -15.46 -3.96
C GLN A 299 -26.37 -14.83 -2.63
N ALA A 300 -25.74 -13.66 -2.72
CA ALA A 300 -25.46 -12.77 -1.60
C ALA A 300 -26.58 -11.73 -1.44
N ASP A 301 -26.57 -11.03 -0.30
CA ASP A 301 -27.58 -10.02 0.01
C ASP A 301 -27.40 -8.71 -0.77
N GLY A 302 -26.28 -8.54 -1.51
CA GLY A 302 -26.02 -7.40 -2.38
C GLY A 302 -24.64 -7.41 -3.07
N GLY A 303 -24.14 -6.21 -3.39
CA GLY A 303 -22.83 -5.99 -4.03
C GLY A 303 -22.82 -6.15 -5.55
N GLN A 304 -21.70 -5.79 -6.19
CA GLN A 304 -21.56 -5.83 -7.64
C GLN A 304 -21.67 -7.26 -8.21
N PHE A 305 -21.16 -8.24 -7.46
CA PHE A 305 -21.20 -9.66 -7.82
C PHE A 305 -22.05 -10.39 -6.79
N ASP A 306 -23.37 -10.21 -6.86
CA ASP A 306 -24.33 -10.75 -5.89
C ASP A 306 -24.75 -12.20 -6.19
N ARG A 307 -24.37 -12.73 -7.35
CA ARG A 307 -24.85 -14.04 -7.82
C ARG A 307 -23.80 -14.82 -8.60
N PHE A 308 -23.65 -16.08 -8.20
CA PHE A 308 -22.84 -17.07 -8.90
C PHE A 308 -23.70 -18.26 -9.33
N ASP A 309 -23.54 -18.68 -10.58
CA ASP A 309 -24.20 -19.86 -11.13
C ASP A 309 -23.14 -20.86 -11.58
N PHE A 310 -23.06 -21.99 -10.88
CA PHE A 310 -22.08 -23.02 -11.21
C PHE A 310 -22.50 -23.87 -12.42
N GLY A 311 -23.75 -23.74 -12.91
CA GLY A 311 -24.21 -24.40 -14.14
C GLY A 311 -23.89 -25.89 -14.19
N ASP A 312 -23.18 -26.29 -15.26
CA ASP A 312 -22.69 -27.66 -15.48
C ASP A 312 -21.29 -27.93 -14.88
N GLY A 313 -20.71 -26.94 -14.19
CA GLY A 313 -19.41 -27.00 -13.53
C GLY A 313 -18.21 -26.76 -14.44
N ARG A 314 -18.36 -26.48 -15.74
CA ARG A 314 -17.22 -26.33 -16.67
C ARG A 314 -16.45 -25.03 -16.51
N GLN A 315 -17.09 -23.99 -15.97
CA GLN A 315 -16.50 -22.69 -15.70
C GLN A 315 -15.83 -22.61 -14.32
N ALA A 316 -15.93 -23.69 -13.53
CA ALA A 316 -15.42 -23.74 -12.18
C ALA A 316 -14.39 -24.85 -12.02
N ARG A 317 -13.31 -24.56 -11.28
CA ARG A 317 -12.25 -25.51 -10.96
C ARG A 317 -12.00 -25.52 -9.47
N LEU A 318 -11.65 -26.69 -8.95
CA LEU A 318 -11.14 -26.78 -7.59
C LEU A 318 -9.62 -26.64 -7.59
N HIS A 319 -9.13 -25.79 -6.71
CA HIS A 319 -7.72 -25.60 -6.43
C HIS A 319 -7.56 -25.42 -4.91
N GLU A 320 -6.76 -26.29 -4.26
CA GLU A 320 -6.47 -26.22 -2.81
C GLU A 320 -7.72 -26.02 -1.91
N GLY A 321 -8.82 -26.71 -2.25
CA GLY A 321 -10.09 -26.64 -1.51
C GLY A 321 -10.87 -25.32 -1.65
N ALA A 322 -10.48 -24.43 -2.55
CA ALA A 322 -11.27 -23.32 -3.05
C ALA A 322 -11.86 -23.64 -4.42
N VAL A 323 -12.94 -22.95 -4.80
CA VAL A 323 -13.44 -22.96 -6.17
C VAL A 323 -13.07 -21.65 -6.85
N GLN A 324 -12.35 -21.77 -7.96
CA GLN A 324 -12.10 -20.69 -8.90
C GLN A 324 -13.19 -20.73 -9.96
N LEU A 325 -13.99 -19.67 -10.08
CA LEU A 325 -15.10 -19.56 -11.03
C LEU A 325 -14.78 -18.48 -12.05
N GLN A 326 -14.80 -18.85 -13.33
CA GLN A 326 -14.67 -17.91 -14.44
C GLN A 326 -16.04 -17.39 -14.87
N GLN A 327 -16.33 -16.10 -14.66
CA GLN A 327 -17.60 -15.49 -15.04
C GLN A 327 -17.35 -14.09 -15.61
N ASN A 328 -17.94 -13.78 -16.77
CA ASN A 328 -17.80 -12.48 -17.45
C ASN A 328 -16.34 -12.05 -17.75
N GLY A 329 -15.42 -13.01 -17.88
CA GLY A 329 -13.99 -12.72 -18.12
C GLY A 329 -13.19 -12.43 -16.85
N GLU A 330 -13.79 -12.62 -15.67
CA GLU A 330 -13.14 -12.47 -14.37
C GLU A 330 -13.08 -13.81 -13.62
N THR A 331 -12.00 -14.04 -12.88
CA THR A 331 -11.85 -15.16 -11.94
C THR A 331 -12.36 -14.75 -10.57
N PHE A 332 -13.24 -15.55 -9.97
CA PHE A 332 -13.70 -15.38 -8.59
C PHE A 332 -13.26 -16.55 -7.73
N VAL A 333 -12.71 -16.27 -6.56
CA VAL A 333 -12.29 -17.31 -5.61
C VAL A 333 -13.31 -17.40 -4.46
N LEU A 334 -13.89 -18.58 -4.29
CA LEU A 334 -14.87 -18.85 -3.24
C LEU A 334 -14.43 -20.06 -2.39
N ARG A 335 -14.68 -20.02 -1.08
CA ARG A 335 -14.53 -21.19 -0.20
C ARG A 335 -15.83 -21.52 0.50
N GLN A 336 -15.95 -22.76 0.95
CA GLN A 336 -17.13 -23.22 1.67
C GLN A 336 -17.05 -22.86 3.15
N LEU A 337 -18.14 -22.33 3.67
CA LEU A 337 -18.38 -22.20 5.10
C LEU A 337 -18.88 -23.54 5.67
N GLY A 338 -18.64 -23.75 6.95
CA GLY A 338 -19.00 -24.99 7.64
C GLY A 338 -20.49 -25.35 7.61
N ASN A 339 -21.36 -24.38 7.30
CA ASN A 339 -22.81 -24.54 7.16
C ASN A 339 -23.26 -24.86 5.71
N GLY A 340 -22.32 -24.94 4.76
CA GLY A 340 -22.58 -25.26 3.36
C GLY A 340 -22.66 -24.05 2.42
N ASP A 341 -22.71 -22.83 2.95
CA ASP A 341 -22.68 -21.60 2.16
C ASP A 341 -21.29 -21.35 1.56
N LEU A 342 -21.20 -20.41 0.63
CA LEU A 342 -19.93 -19.97 0.05
C LEU A 342 -19.55 -18.59 0.59
N LEU A 343 -18.25 -18.36 0.71
CA LEU A 343 -17.66 -17.08 1.08
C LEU A 343 -16.77 -16.59 -0.05
N GLY A 344 -16.93 -15.33 -0.44
CA GLY A 344 -15.98 -14.62 -1.28
C GLY A 344 -14.65 -14.39 -0.59
N MET A 345 -13.55 -14.66 -1.27
CA MET A 345 -12.22 -14.71 -0.64
C MET A 345 -11.38 -13.46 -0.87
N ASP A 346 -11.93 -12.46 -1.56
CA ASP A 346 -11.20 -11.29 -2.05
C ASP A 346 -12.01 -10.00 -1.94
N ILE A 347 -11.35 -8.89 -2.32
CA ILE A 347 -11.95 -7.57 -2.32
C ILE A 347 -13.01 -7.40 -3.42
N GLN A 348 -12.92 -8.16 -4.51
CA GLN A 348 -13.85 -8.06 -5.65
C GLN A 348 -15.23 -8.59 -5.27
N THR A 349 -15.27 -9.70 -4.53
CA THR A 349 -16.47 -10.27 -3.90
C THR A 349 -16.87 -9.57 -2.61
N ALA A 350 -16.09 -8.58 -2.15
CA ALA A 350 -16.26 -7.86 -0.88
C ALA A 350 -16.45 -8.80 0.33
N TYR A 351 -15.78 -9.96 0.31
CA TYR A 351 -15.90 -10.99 1.33
C TYR A 351 -17.34 -11.44 1.66
N GLN A 352 -18.25 -11.37 0.67
CA GLN A 352 -19.66 -11.65 0.89
C GLN A 352 -19.95 -13.14 1.12
N ARG A 353 -21.00 -13.40 1.90
CA ARG A 353 -21.61 -14.72 2.08
C ARG A 353 -22.63 -14.96 0.97
N TYR A 354 -22.48 -16.06 0.24
CA TYR A 354 -23.40 -16.50 -0.80
C TYR A 354 -24.15 -17.75 -0.34
N ARG A 355 -25.48 -17.66 -0.29
CA ARG A 355 -26.37 -18.73 0.14
C ARG A 355 -26.95 -19.47 -1.06
N PRO A 356 -27.17 -20.79 -0.98
CA PRO A 356 -27.79 -21.54 -2.07
C PRO A 356 -29.24 -21.09 -2.27
N VAL A 357 -29.61 -20.81 -3.52
CA VAL A 357 -30.99 -20.51 -3.89
C VAL A 357 -31.75 -21.84 -3.99
N THR A 358 -32.71 -22.06 -3.10
CA THR A 358 -33.40 -23.34 -2.84
C THR A 358 -34.22 -23.92 -4.01
N SER A 359 -34.20 -23.30 -5.20
CA SER A 359 -34.89 -23.79 -6.40
C SER A 359 -33.98 -24.39 -7.48
N ALA A 360 -32.65 -24.46 -7.30
CA ALA A 360 -31.77 -25.12 -8.27
C ALA A 360 -31.71 -26.63 -7.98
N GLY A 361 -32.34 -27.43 -8.85
CA GLY A 361 -32.40 -28.88 -8.75
C GLY A 361 -31.05 -29.52 -8.44
N ARG A 362 -31.09 -30.53 -7.56
CA ARG A 362 -29.96 -31.41 -7.20
C ARG A 362 -29.13 -31.69 -8.44
N CYS A 363 -27.92 -31.14 -8.53
CA CYS A 363 -27.08 -31.40 -9.68
C CYS A 363 -26.75 -32.88 -9.70
N ARG A 364 -27.12 -33.55 -10.80
CA ARG A 364 -26.53 -34.84 -11.11
C ARG A 364 -25.08 -34.57 -11.51
N PRO A 365 -24.09 -35.25 -10.91
CA PRO A 365 -22.73 -35.18 -11.42
C PRO A 365 -22.71 -35.58 -12.89
N PRO A 366 -21.77 -35.05 -13.71
CA PRO A 366 -21.60 -35.51 -15.08
C PRO A 366 -21.40 -37.03 -15.05
N ARG A 367 -22.25 -37.77 -15.80
CA ARG A 367 -22.06 -39.21 -15.97
C ARG A 367 -20.76 -39.42 -16.73
N ARG A 368 -19.87 -40.24 -16.16
CA ARG A 368 -18.60 -40.67 -16.78
C ARG A 368 -18.84 -41.28 -18.14
#